data_AF-A0A920Q9Z5-F1
#
_entry.id   AF-A0A920Q9Z5-F1
#
_cell.length_a   1.000
_cell.length_b   1.000
_cell.length_c   1.000
_cell.angle_alpha   90.00
_cell.angle_beta   90.00
_cell.angle_gamma   90.00
#
_symmetry.space_group_name_H-M   'P 1'
#
loop_
_entity.id
_entity.type
_entity.pdbx_description
1 polymer ?
#
loop_
_entity_poly.entity_id
_entity_poly.type
_entity_poly.pdbx_seq_one_letter_code
_entity_poly.pdbx_strand_id
1 'polypeptide(L)'
;MPVFDDMDLSSSDEELIAEINDALVRFIKSEETQLQLEPMNSFRRRMVHKIGTKFKLTSESTGEGINRSVSLRKTELTAIPEK
;
A
#
# COMPACT_ATOMS: atom_id res chain seq x y z
N MET A 1 2.43 18.36 5.34
CA MET A 1 1.31 18.35 4.37
C MET A 1 0.65 16.98 4.44
N PRO A 2 -0.67 16.89 4.70
CA PRO A 2 -1.37 15.61 4.77
C PRO A 2 -1.50 15.02 3.36
N VAL A 3 -1.15 13.75 3.24
CA VAL A 3 -0.98 12.98 1.99
C VAL A 3 -2.31 12.57 1.31
N PHE A 4 -3.44 13.02 1.85
CA PHE A 4 -4.78 12.62 1.44
C PHE A 4 -5.76 13.79 1.23
N ASP A 5 -5.29 15.05 1.22
CA ASP A 5 -6.09 16.29 1.17
C ASP A 5 -7.12 16.40 0.01
N ASP A 6 -7.01 15.57 -1.04
CA ASP A 6 -7.88 15.61 -2.22
C ASP A 6 -9.00 14.54 -2.22
N MET A 7 -9.04 13.68 -1.20
CA MET A 7 -10.15 12.74 -0.98
C MET A 7 -10.79 13.07 0.35
N ASP A 8 -12.08 13.38 0.34
CA ASP A 8 -12.94 13.27 1.52
C ASP A 8 -12.88 11.82 2.01
N LEU A 9 -11.86 11.51 2.82
CA LEU A 9 -11.74 10.23 3.49
C LEU A 9 -12.75 10.23 4.61
N SER A 10 -13.70 9.31 4.56
CA SER A 10 -14.55 9.08 5.72
C SER A 10 -13.71 8.48 6.84
N SER A 11 -14.17 8.57 8.09
CA SER A 11 -13.49 7.94 9.23
C SER A 11 -13.25 6.43 9.00
N SER A 12 -14.13 5.78 8.23
CA SER A 12 -13.97 4.37 7.84
C SER A 12 -12.82 4.14 6.85
N ASP A 13 -12.53 5.11 5.99
CA ASP A 13 -11.40 5.02 5.05
C ASP A 13 -10.06 5.22 5.77
N GLU A 14 -10.01 6.10 6.77
CA GLU A 14 -8.82 6.30 7.61
C GLU A 14 -8.43 5.06 8.41
N GLU A 15 -9.41 4.35 8.99
CA GLU A 15 -9.16 3.07 9.65
C GLU A 15 -8.59 2.04 8.67
N LEU A 16 -9.16 1.97 7.47
CA LEU A 16 -8.70 1.05 6.42
C LEU A 16 -7.29 1.40 5.93
N ILE A 17 -6.94 2.70 5.87
CA ILE A 17 -5.56 3.16 5.61
C ILE A 17 -4.64 2.68 6.72
N ALA A 18 -5.03 2.86 7.98
CA ALA A 18 -4.22 2.48 9.12
C ALA A 18 -3.96 0.97 9.13
N GLU A 19 -4.96 0.14 8.84
CA GLU A 19 -4.79 -1.31 8.71
C GLU A 19 -3.81 -1.71 7.59
N ILE A 20 -3.98 -1.13 6.39
CA ILE A 20 -3.08 -1.40 5.27
C ILE A 20 -1.66 -0.92 5.60
N ASN A 21 -1.54 0.23 6.26
CA ASN A 21 -0.26 0.79 6.66
C ASN A 21 0.43 -0.09 7.71
N ASP A 22 -0.28 -0.59 8.71
CA ASP A 22 0.28 -1.51 9.71
C ASP A 22 0.74 -2.82 9.07
N ALA A 23 -0.07 -3.39 8.18
CA ALA A 23 0.29 -4.57 7.40
C ALA A 23 1.57 -4.34 6.59
N LEU A 24 1.71 -3.16 5.97
CA LEU A 24 2.90 -2.79 5.20
C LEU A 24 4.13 -2.56 6.08
N VAL A 25 3.98 -1.93 7.24
CA VAL A 25 5.06 -1.74 8.19
C VAL A 25 5.55 -3.09 8.72
N ARG A 26 4.64 -4.00 9.06
CA ARG A 26 4.97 -5.38 9.44
C ARG A 26 5.69 -6.12 8.32
N PHE A 27 5.19 -5.98 7.10
CA PHE A 27 5.84 -6.54 5.93
C PHE A 27 7.25 -5.99 5.77
N ILE A 28 7.45 -4.66 5.82
CA ILE A 28 8.76 -4.00 5.70
C ILE A 28 9.76 -4.47 6.76
N LYS A 29 9.29 -4.63 8.01
CA LYS A 29 10.11 -5.15 9.11
C LYS A 29 10.41 -6.66 9.02
N SER A 30 9.65 -7.40 8.22
CA SER A 30 9.88 -8.83 7.98
C SER A 30 10.98 -9.06 6.94
N GLU A 31 11.53 -10.27 6.87
CA GLU A 31 12.56 -10.64 5.87
C GLU A 31 12.00 -10.81 4.45
N GLU A 32 10.68 -10.74 4.28
CA GLU A 32 10.03 -10.87 2.97
C GLU A 32 10.47 -9.75 2.01
N THR A 33 10.68 -10.07 0.74
CA THR A 33 11.13 -9.08 -0.28
C THR A 33 9.98 -8.58 -1.15
N GLN A 34 8.87 -9.31 -1.17
CA GLN A 34 7.65 -8.97 -1.91
C GLN A 34 6.40 -9.29 -1.10
N LEU A 35 5.43 -8.37 -1.10
CA LEU A 35 4.10 -8.54 -0.50
C LEU A 35 3.10 -8.61 -1.63
N GLN A 36 2.48 -9.77 -1.79
CA GLN A 36 1.36 -9.90 -2.71
C GLN A 36 0.08 -9.61 -1.93
N LEU A 37 -0.59 -8.50 -2.26
CA LEU A 37 -1.87 -8.18 -1.65
C LEU A 37 -2.97 -8.94 -2.39
N GLU A 38 -4.02 -9.31 -1.66
CA GLU A 38 -5.19 -9.94 -2.25
C GLU A 38 -5.83 -9.04 -3.33
N PRO A 39 -6.52 -9.59 -4.34
CA PRO A 39 -7.25 -8.77 -5.32
C PRO A 39 -8.25 -7.85 -4.61
N MET A 40 -8.07 -6.53 -4.80
CA MET A 40 -8.81 -5.52 -4.07
C MET A 40 -9.66 -4.62 -4.97
N ASN A 41 -10.71 -4.04 -4.40
CA ASN A 41 -11.50 -2.99 -5.03
C ASN A 41 -10.60 -1.80 -5.46
N SER A 42 -11.04 -1.04 -6.47
CA SER A 42 -10.26 0.06 -7.08
C SER A 42 -9.73 1.08 -6.06
N PHE A 43 -10.47 1.34 -4.98
CA PHE A 43 -10.05 2.22 -3.90
C PHE A 43 -8.79 1.72 -3.18
N ARG A 44 -8.81 0.48 -2.71
CA ARG A 44 -7.67 -0.17 -2.04
C ARG A 44 -6.43 -0.21 -2.95
N ARG A 45 -6.60 -0.51 -4.24
CA ARG A 45 -5.48 -0.47 -5.20
C ARG A 45 -4.85 0.92 -5.30
N ARG A 46 -5.67 1.97 -5.40
CA ARG A 46 -5.18 3.35 -5.43
C ARG A 46 -4.47 3.73 -4.13
N MET A 47 -4.98 3.27 -3.00
CA MET A 47 -4.37 3.45 -1.68
C MET A 47 -2.99 2.80 -1.59
N VAL A 48 -2.90 1.53 -1.96
CA VAL A 48 -1.66 0.73 -1.96
C VAL A 48 -0.61 1.36 -2.87
N HIS A 49 -0.99 1.86 -4.05
CA HIS A 49 -0.08 2.60 -4.90
C HIS A 49 0.44 3.89 -4.24
N LYS A 50 -0.45 4.68 -3.61
CA LYS A 50 -0.04 5.89 -2.87
C LYS A 50 0.88 5.58 -1.69
N ILE A 51 0.48 4.62 -0.86
CA ILE A 51 1.26 4.21 0.33
C ILE A 51 2.58 3.60 -0.14
N GLY A 52 2.57 2.66 -1.07
CA GLY A 52 3.78 2.07 -1.65
C GLY A 52 4.77 3.12 -2.15
N THR A 53 4.28 4.14 -2.88
CA THR A 53 5.10 5.27 -3.32
C THR A 53 5.73 6.04 -2.14
N LYS A 54 4.98 6.25 -1.06
CA LYS A 54 5.46 6.93 0.16
C LYS A 54 6.53 6.12 0.88
N PHE A 55 6.36 4.81 0.91
CA PHE A 55 7.30 3.85 1.48
C PHE A 55 8.47 3.52 0.56
N LYS A 56 8.56 4.16 -0.61
CA LYS A 56 9.57 3.89 -1.66
C LYS A 56 9.56 2.42 -2.12
N LEU A 57 8.41 1.76 -1.99
CA LEU A 57 8.15 0.42 -2.49
C LEU A 57 7.77 0.51 -3.98
N THR A 58 8.18 -0.50 -4.74
CA THR A 58 7.71 -0.67 -6.11
C THR A 58 6.34 -1.34 -6.09
N SER A 59 5.32 -0.64 -6.57
CA SER A 59 3.95 -1.17 -6.69
C SER A 59 3.68 -1.61 -8.13
N GLU A 60 3.44 -2.89 -8.32
CA GLU A 60 3.19 -3.48 -9.63
C GLU A 60 1.88 -4.26 -9.56
N SER A 61 0.96 -4.03 -10.50
CA SER A 61 -0.27 -4.82 -10.52
C SER A 61 -0.02 -6.13 -11.26
N THR A 62 -0.13 -7.23 -10.54
CA THR A 62 0.11 -8.58 -11.06
C THR A 62 -1.22 -9.31 -11.19
N GLY A 63 -1.44 -10.01 -12.29
CA GLY A 63 -2.66 -10.77 -12.56
C GLY A 63 -3.62 -10.13 -13.57
N GLU A 64 -4.53 -10.95 -14.09
CA GLU A 64 -5.46 -10.61 -15.16
C GLU A 64 -6.92 -10.59 -14.67
N GLY A 65 -7.72 -9.66 -15.20
CA GLY A 65 -9.16 -9.58 -14.94
C GLY A 65 -9.53 -9.45 -13.46
N ILE A 66 -10.33 -10.40 -12.97
CA ILE A 66 -10.80 -10.46 -11.58
C ILE A 66 -9.72 -10.84 -10.57
N ASN A 67 -8.60 -11.42 -11.03
CA ASN A 67 -7.46 -11.82 -10.20
C ASN A 67 -6.38 -10.74 -10.13
N ARG A 68 -6.69 -9.51 -10.56
CA ARG A 68 -5.73 -8.41 -10.56
C ARG A 68 -5.43 -7.98 -9.12
N SER A 69 -4.27 -8.39 -8.64
CA SER A 69 -3.70 -8.06 -7.35
C SER A 69 -2.66 -6.94 -7.49
N VAL A 70 -2.27 -6.35 -6.37
CA VAL A 70 -1.13 -5.41 -6.33
C VAL A 70 -0.02 -6.09 -5.55
N SER A 71 1.11 -6.25 -6.21
CA SER A 71 2.34 -6.74 -5.62
C SER A 71 3.20 -5.54 -5.26
N LEU A 72 3.63 -5.48 -4.01
CA LEU A 72 4.59 -4.50 -3.54
C LEU A 72 5.93 -5.17 -3.36
N ARG A 73 6.96 -4.66 -4.03
CA ARG A 73 8.34 -5.11 -3.85
C ARG A 73 9.12 -4.10 -3.02
N LYS A 74 9.88 -4.63 -2.07
CA LYS A 74 10.90 -3.86 -1.38
C LYS A 74 12.05 -3.57 -2.33
N THR A 75 12.59 -2.39 -2.18
CA THR A 75 13.75 -1.86 -2.89
C THR A 75 14.79 -1.43 -1.86
N GLU A 76 16.01 -1.18 -2.30
CA GLU A 76 17.07 -0.63 -1.46
C GLU A 76 16.74 0.76 -0.88
N LEU A 77 15.75 1.43 -1.46
CA LEU A 77 15.24 2.73 -1.02
C LEU A 77 14.03 2.61 -0.09
N THR A 78 13.52 1.39 0.14
CA THR A 78 12.34 1.17 0.96
C THR A 78 12.59 1.65 2.39
N ALA A 79 11.77 2.59 2.82
CA ALA A 79 11.86 3.19 4.13
C ALA A 79 10.45 3.44 4.65
N ILE A 80 10.26 3.24 5.96
CA ILE A 80 9.04 3.64 6.64
C ILE A 80 9.10 5.17 6.76
N PRO A 81 8.21 5.95 6.12
CA PRO A 81 8.22 7.39 6.24
C PRO A 81 7.92 7.74 7.70
N GLU A 82 8.90 8.28 8.41
CA GLU A 82 8.66 8.88 9.73
C GLU A 82 7.68 10.04 9.61
N LYS A 83 6.85 10.17 10.65
CA LYS A 83 5.60 10.91 10.71
C LYS A 83 5.75 12.41 10.45
#